data_AF-X1JDU1-F1
#
_entry.id   AF-X1JDU1-F1
#
_cell.length_a   1.000
_cell.length_b   1.000
_cell.length_c   1.000
_cell.angle_alpha   90.00
_cell.angle_beta   90.00
_cell.angle_gamma   90.00
#
_symmetry.space_group_name_H-M   'P 1'
#
loop_
_entity.id
_entity.type
_entity.pdbx_description
1 polymer ?
#
loop_
_entity_poly.entity_id
_entity_poly.type
_entity_poly.pdbx_seq_one_letter_code
_entity_poly.pdbx_strand_id
1 'polypeptide(L)'
;YSATVGEGVGLEELRRKIYQVLDIIRVYTKAPGKKPEFDDPIILDRGSTLEDAAASVHKDFAAKLKYARIWGSGKHDGIMAKRDHILQDGDIIELHL
;
A
#
# COMPACT_ATOMS: atom_id res chain seq x y z
N TYR A 1 -23.90 -28.39 19.94
CA TYR A 1 -23.66 -27.19 19.11
C TYR A 1 -23.92 -25.96 19.97
N SER A 2 -22.90 -25.45 20.65
CA SER A 2 -22.97 -24.12 21.29
C SER A 2 -21.92 -23.25 20.63
N ALA A 3 -22.33 -22.53 19.59
CA ALA A 3 -21.52 -21.45 19.04
C ALA A 3 -21.85 -20.20 19.85
N THR A 4 -21.02 -19.91 20.84
CA THR A 4 -20.91 -18.58 21.44
C THR A 4 -20.48 -17.64 20.32
N VAL A 5 -21.41 -16.84 19.80
CA VAL A 5 -21.08 -15.69 18.95
C VAL A 5 -20.41 -14.67 19.86
N GLY A 6 -19.09 -14.79 19.99
CA GLY A 6 -18.26 -13.72 20.52
C GLY A 6 -18.22 -12.62 19.46
N GLU A 7 -18.93 -11.52 19.73
CA GLU A 7 -19.23 -10.39 18.83
C GLU A 7 -18.02 -9.74 18.12
N GLY A 8 -16.77 -10.14 18.40
CA GLY A 8 -15.57 -9.67 17.72
C GLY A 8 -14.96 -10.62 16.67
N VAL A 9 -15.17 -11.95 16.79
CA VAL A 9 -14.41 -12.93 15.97
C VAL A 9 -14.95 -13.01 14.55
N GLY A 10 -16.27 -12.95 14.38
CA GLY A 10 -16.92 -13.00 13.06
C GLY A 10 -16.65 -11.76 12.21
N LEU A 11 -16.49 -10.60 12.83
CA LEU A 11 -16.24 -9.33 12.15
C LEU A 11 -14.81 -9.25 11.59
N GLU A 12 -13.82 -9.71 12.36
CA GLU A 12 -12.41 -9.75 11.91
C GLU A 12 -12.17 -10.79 10.81
N GLU A 13 -12.89 -11.92 10.85
CA GLU A 13 -12.92 -12.91 9.76
C GLU A 13 -13.59 -12.35 8.50
N LEU A 14 -14.72 -11.67 8.63
CA LEU A 14 -15.42 -11.03 7.52
C LEU A 14 -14.58 -9.93 6.89
N ARG A 15 -13.94 -9.08 7.71
CA ARG A 15 -13.01 -8.04 7.24
C ARG A 15 -11.87 -8.66 6.44
N ARG A 16 -11.20 -9.69 6.97
CA ARG A 16 -10.14 -10.38 6.21
C ARG A 16 -10.63 -10.98 4.91
N LYS A 17 -11.82 -11.60 4.90
CA LYS A 17 -12.41 -12.16 3.67
C LYS A 17 -12.77 -11.08 2.64
N ILE A 18 -13.31 -9.94 3.07
CA ILE A 18 -13.59 -8.81 2.16
C ILE A 18 -12.29 -8.32 1.51
N TYR A 19 -11.21 -8.13 2.27
CA TYR A 19 -9.92 -7.74 1.70
C TYR A 19 -9.33 -8.81 0.78
N GLN A 20 -9.49 -10.10 1.09
CA GLN A 20 -9.07 -11.19 0.21
C GLN A 20 -9.89 -11.27 -1.09
N VAL A 21 -11.18 -10.94 -1.04
CA VAL A 21 -12.07 -10.97 -2.21
C VAL A 21 -11.90 -9.73 -3.07
N LEU A 22 -11.67 -8.56 -2.46
CA LEU A 22 -11.39 -7.32 -3.18
C LEU A 22 -9.99 -7.30 -3.78
N ASP A 23 -9.09 -8.19 -3.32
CA ASP A 23 -7.70 -8.30 -3.77
C ASP A 23 -6.97 -6.95 -3.80
N ILE A 24 -7.21 -6.10 -2.80
CA ILE A 24 -6.62 -4.76 -2.66
C ILE A 24 -5.40 -4.77 -1.73
N ILE A 25 -4.51 -3.79 -1.92
CA ILE A 25 -3.34 -3.51 -1.10
C ILE A 25 -3.39 -2.06 -0.59
N ARG A 26 -2.83 -1.83 0.60
CA ARG A 26 -2.64 -0.51 1.18
C ARG A 26 -1.19 -0.10 1.01
N VAL A 27 -0.97 1.06 0.42
CA VAL A 27 0.36 1.63 0.21
C VAL A 27 0.43 2.97 0.92
N TYR A 28 1.45 3.15 1.75
CA TYR A 28 1.63 4.34 2.56
C TYR A 28 2.59 5.30 1.87
N THR A 29 2.33 6.60 1.96
CA THR A 29 3.22 7.60 1.36
C THR A 29 4.13 8.21 2.40
N LYS A 30 5.32 8.61 1.95
CA LYS A 30 6.30 9.33 2.73
C LYS A 30 6.84 10.48 1.90
N ALA A 31 6.69 11.70 2.42
CA ALA A 31 7.32 12.85 1.82
C ALA A 31 8.83 12.86 2.15
N PRO A 32 9.70 13.33 1.22
CA PRO A 32 11.14 13.44 1.47
C PRO A 32 11.46 14.19 2.77
N GLY A 33 12.23 13.55 3.66
CA GLY A 33 12.62 14.11 4.94
C GLY A 33 11.53 14.12 6.03
N LYS A 34 10.34 13.60 5.75
CA LYS A 34 9.26 13.43 6.74
C LYS A 34 9.10 11.97 7.15
N LYS A 35 8.33 11.73 8.21
CA LYS A 35 7.90 10.37 8.59
C LYS A 35 6.82 9.88 7.60
N PRO A 36 6.65 8.56 7.44
CA PRO A 36 5.53 8.00 6.68
C PRO A 36 4.19 8.42 7.28
N GLU A 37 3.20 8.65 6.41
CA GLU A 37 1.81 8.89 6.80
C GLU A 37 1.04 7.58 6.77
N PHE A 38 0.56 7.13 7.93
CA PHE A 38 -0.15 5.85 8.08
C PHE A 38 -1.66 5.99 8.17
N ASP A 39 -2.15 7.23 8.30
CA ASP A 39 -3.56 7.53 8.51
C ASP A 39 -4.36 7.54 7.20
N ASP A 40 -3.71 7.82 6.07
CA ASP A 40 -4.32 7.89 4.74
C ASP A 40 -3.55 7.04 3.70
N PRO A 41 -3.74 5.71 3.70
CA PRO A 41 -3.12 4.83 2.72
C PRO A 41 -3.78 4.98 1.35
N ILE A 42 -2.96 4.91 0.29
CA ILE A 42 -3.45 4.68 -1.06
C ILE A 42 -3.95 3.25 -1.15
N ILE A 43 -5.20 3.08 -1.55
CA ILE A 43 -5.80 1.77 -1.81
C ILE A 43 -5.64 1.46 -3.29
N LEU A 44 -4.95 0.37 -3.60
CA LEU A 44 -4.69 -0.10 -4.97
C LEU A 44 -5.12 -1.56 -5.11
N ASP A 45 -5.29 -2.03 -6.33
CA ASP A 45 -5.48 -3.45 -6.60
C ASP A 45 -4.14 -4.19 -6.42
N ARG A 46 -4.19 -5.46 -6.03
CA ARG A 46 -3.00 -6.29 -5.95
C ARG A 46 -2.41 -6.46 -7.35
N GLY A 47 -1.09 -6.29 -7.44
CA GLY A 47 -0.40 -6.25 -8.73
C GLY A 47 -0.26 -4.85 -9.31
N SER A 48 -0.82 -3.82 -8.66
CA SER A 48 -0.52 -2.43 -9.01
C SER A 48 0.95 -2.09 -8.83
N THR A 49 1.41 -1.16 -9.67
CA THR A 49 2.78 -0.71 -9.77
C THR A 49 3.02 0.62 -9.05
N LEU A 50 4.29 1.03 -8.95
CA LEU A 50 4.66 2.37 -8.50
C LEU A 50 4.03 3.49 -9.35
N GLU A 51 3.86 3.26 -10.66
CA GLU A 51 3.19 4.21 -11.55
C GLU A 51 1.70 4.38 -11.20
N ASP A 52 1.01 3.28 -10.89
CA ASP A 52 -0.39 3.31 -10.47
C ASP A 52 -0.58 4.04 -9.13
N ALA A 53 0.36 3.83 -8.20
CA ALA A 53 0.40 4.57 -6.94
C ALA A 53 0.63 6.07 -7.17
N ALA A 54 1.58 6.42 -8.04
CA ALA A 54 1.84 7.82 -8.39
C ALA A 54 0.64 8.48 -9.08
N ALA A 55 -0.07 7.76 -9.94
CA ALA A 55 -1.28 8.24 -10.61
C ALA A 55 -2.43 8.49 -9.62
N SER A 56 -2.54 7.64 -8.59
CA SER A 56 -3.52 7.77 -7.51
C SER A 56 -3.26 8.97 -6.61
N VAL A 57 -1.99 9.37 -6.44
CA VAL A 57 -1.63 10.63 -5.76
C VAL A 57 -2.01 11.83 -6.63
N HIS A 58 -1.49 11.89 -7.85
CA HIS A 58 -1.81 12.94 -8.83
C HIS A 58 -1.25 12.59 -10.22
N LYS A 59 -1.92 13.03 -11.29
CA LYS A 59 -1.48 12.77 -12.68
C LYS A 59 -0.05 13.26 -12.99
N ASP A 60 0.37 14.37 -12.39
CA ASP A 60 1.73 14.90 -12.55
C ASP A 60 2.81 13.99 -11.93
N PHE A 61 2.48 13.29 -10.85
CA PHE A 61 3.42 12.36 -10.23
C PHE A 61 3.68 11.19 -11.16
N ALA A 62 2.62 10.58 -11.74
CA ALA A 62 2.78 9.52 -12.74
C ALA A 62 3.62 9.97 -13.94
N ALA A 63 3.36 11.16 -14.47
CA ALA A 63 4.05 11.67 -15.65
C ALA A 63 5.53 12.02 -15.42
N LYS A 64 5.90 12.45 -14.20
CA LYS A 64 7.26 12.92 -13.86
C LYS A 64 8.05 11.93 -13.02
N LEU A 65 7.47 10.80 -12.60
CA LEU A 65 8.14 9.83 -11.72
C LEU A 65 9.45 9.33 -12.36
N LYS A 66 10.59 9.64 -11.72
CA LYS A 66 11.89 9.08 -12.11
C LYS A 66 12.14 7.75 -11.43
N TYR A 67 11.89 7.69 -10.13
CA TYR A 67 12.03 6.51 -9.30
C TYR A 67 11.26 6.72 -7.99
N ALA A 68 11.09 5.67 -7.20
CA ALA A 68 10.65 5.80 -5.82
C ALA A 68 11.59 5.05 -4.89
N ARG A 69 11.60 5.45 -3.62
CA ARG A 69 12.16 4.64 -2.55
C ARG A 69 11.05 3.86 -1.88
N ILE A 70 11.28 2.58 -1.64
CA ILE A 70 10.30 1.69 -1.01
C ILE A 70 10.90 1.15 0.29
N TRP A 71 10.08 1.13 1.33
CA TRP A 71 10.34 0.42 2.58
C TRP A 71 9.22 -0.61 2.77
N GLY A 72 9.58 -1.90 2.69
CA GLY A 72 8.65 -3.01 2.86
C GLY A 72 8.72 -3.61 4.27
N SER A 73 7.78 -4.51 4.55
CA SER A 73 7.60 -5.18 5.86
C SER A 73 8.78 -6.06 6.30
N GLY A 74 9.70 -6.43 5.40
CA GLY A 74 10.93 -7.13 5.73
C GLY A 74 12.15 -6.32 5.33
N LYS A 75 13.10 -6.09 6.26
CA LYS A 75 14.55 -5.72 6.15
C LYS A 75 15.06 -4.79 5.02
N HIS A 76 14.22 -4.24 4.16
CA HIS A 76 14.62 -3.45 3.01
C HIS A 76 14.54 -1.97 3.39
N ASP A 77 15.64 -1.44 3.91
CA ASP A 77 15.79 -0.02 4.21
C ASP A 77 15.95 0.80 2.92
N GLY A 78 14.83 1.21 2.33
CA GLY A 78 14.79 2.28 1.33
C GLY A 78 15.42 1.90 -0.02
N ILE A 79 14.99 0.79 -0.60
CA ILE A 79 15.44 0.38 -1.92
C ILE A 79 14.92 1.35 -2.99
N MET A 80 15.74 1.66 -3.99
CA MET A 80 15.28 2.39 -5.16
C MET A 80 14.60 1.43 -6.12
N ALA A 81 13.36 1.75 -6.49
CA ALA A 81 12.56 0.97 -7.40
C ALA A 81 12.11 1.85 -8.58
N LYS A 82 11.96 1.20 -9.75
CA LYS A 82 11.46 1.82 -10.97
C LYS A 82 9.93 1.77 -11.00
N ARG A 83 9.34 2.60 -11.86
CA ARG A 83 7.89 2.73 -12.05
C ARG A 83 7.11 1.42 -12.24
N ASP A 84 7.73 0.40 -12.82
CA ASP A 84 7.17 -0.93 -13.11
C ASP A 84 7.23 -1.89 -11.90
N HIS A 85 7.80 -1.47 -10.78
CA HIS A 85 7.86 -2.29 -9.57
C HIS A 85 6.45 -2.52 -9.00
N ILE A 86 6.14 -3.79 -8.76
CA ILE A 86 4.87 -4.24 -8.17
C ILE A 86 4.89 -4.00 -6.67
N LEU A 87 3.87 -3.32 -6.16
CA LEU A 87 3.72 -2.98 -4.76
C LEU A 87 3.07 -4.12 -3.96
N GLN A 88 3.39 -4.18 -2.67
CA GLN A 88 2.82 -5.10 -1.70
C GLN A 88 2.01 -4.37 -0.64
N ASP A 89 1.07 -5.07 0.00
CA ASP A 89 0.31 -4.52 1.12
C ASP A 89 1.25 -4.12 2.26
N GLY A 90 1.13 -2.87 2.69
CA GLY A 90 1.94 -2.29 3.75
C GLY A 90 3.22 -1.61 3.28
N ASP A 91 3.52 -1.59 1.99
CA ASP A 91 4.70 -0.87 1.47
C ASP A 91 4.58 0.63 1.74
N ILE A 92 5.70 1.23 2.12
CA ILE A 92 5.84 2.68 2.25
C ILE A 92 6.64 3.17 1.05
N ILE A 93 6.14 4.18 0.35
CA ILE A 93 6.76 4.74 -0.85
C ILE A 93 7.09 6.23 -0.68
N GLU A 94 8.23 6.65 -1.20
CA GLU A 94 8.64 8.05 -1.35
C GLU A 94 8.89 8.30 -2.83
N LEU A 95 7.99 9.04 -3.47
CA LEU A 95 8.04 9.32 -4.92
C LEU A 95 9.07 10.42 -5.21
N HIS A 96 9.95 10.18 -6.18
CA HIS A 96 10.93 11.15 -6.67
C HIS A 96 10.67 11.49 -8.15
N LEU A 97 10.43 12.78 -8.40
CA LEU A 97 10.13 13.34 -9.72
C LEU A 97 11.38 13.78 -10.51
#